data_AF-A0AAU2RDU9-F1
#
_entry.id   AF-A0AAU2RDU9-F1
#
_cell.length_a   1.000
_cell.length_b   1.000
_cell.length_c   1.000
_cell.angle_alpha   90.00
_cell.angle_beta   90.00
_cell.angle_gamma   90.00
#
_symmetry.space_group_name_H-M   'P 1'
#
loop_
_entity.id
_entity.type
_entity.pdbx_description
1 polymer ?
#
loop_
_entity_poly.entity_id
_entity_poly.type
_entity_poly.pdbx_seq_one_letter_code
_entity_poly.pdbx_strand_id
1 'polypeptide(L)'
;METARVRGRRWPPFRMIWEERDRHRWAGPLAAVGLVSGGLLAVLGLPPVDLHGPLHYAGVMDPLCGATRGVHAAMLGDIGEAWRYNPLSLALVLGAVGALLREAIGRLRGRWPNLRVTYRRPAVAAGVALLAALEAN
;
A
#
# COMPACT_ATOMS: atom_id res chain seq x y z
N MET A 1 17.59 -4.58 47.77
CA MET A 1 18.04 -4.62 46.37
C MET A 1 17.10 -5.55 45.61
N GLU A 2 16.06 -4.98 45.01
CA GLU A 2 14.87 -5.70 44.53
C GLU A 2 14.79 -5.65 43.00
N THR A 3 14.76 -6.86 42.42
CA THR A 3 14.33 -7.27 41.08
C THR A 3 14.41 -6.25 39.93
N ALA A 4 15.44 -6.40 39.09
CA ALA A 4 15.47 -5.83 37.75
C ALA A 4 14.38 -6.49 36.88
N ARG A 5 13.26 -5.79 36.66
CA ARG A 5 12.26 -6.13 35.64
C ARG A 5 12.95 -6.29 34.30
N VAL A 6 13.01 -7.52 33.79
CA VAL A 6 13.39 -7.83 32.42
C VAL A 6 12.46 -7.05 31.50
N ARG A 7 12.97 -5.97 30.91
CA ARG A 7 12.27 -5.15 29.92
C ARG A 7 11.72 -6.08 28.84
N GLY A 8 10.40 -6.16 28.76
CA GLY A 8 9.69 -6.92 27.75
C GLY A 8 10.28 -6.61 26.38
N ARG A 9 10.91 -7.62 25.78
CA ARG A 9 11.41 -7.59 24.41
C ARG A 9 10.19 -7.28 23.56
N ARG A 10 10.01 -6.03 23.12
CA ARG A 10 8.90 -5.65 22.25
C ARG A 10 9.18 -6.30 20.91
N TRP A 11 8.59 -7.47 20.68
CA TRP A 11 8.64 -8.12 19.38
C TRP A 11 8.07 -7.14 18.34
N PRO A 12 8.64 -7.05 17.14
CA PRO A 12 8.06 -6.21 16.10
C PRO A 12 6.59 -6.61 15.88
N PRO A 13 5.70 -5.64 15.59
CA PRO A 13 4.26 -5.91 15.42
C PRO A 13 3.96 -6.88 14.27
N PHE A 14 4.96 -7.14 13.43
CA PHE A 14 4.93 -8.08 12.33
C PHE A 14 5.99 -9.15 12.55
N ARG A 15 5.58 -10.42 12.39
CA ARG A 15 6.49 -11.55 12.33
C ARG A 15 6.56 -12.04 10.89
N MET A 16 7.75 -12.02 10.30
CA MET A 16 7.98 -12.68 9.02
C MET A 16 7.99 -14.20 9.23
N ILE A 17 7.14 -14.89 8.50
CA ILE A 17 7.07 -16.35 8.46
C ILE A 17 7.30 -16.79 7.02
N TRP A 18 7.95 -17.93 6.86
CA TRP A 18 8.16 -18.55 5.55
C TRP A 18 7.15 -19.68 5.42
N GLU A 19 6.34 -19.63 4.37
CA GLU A 19 5.35 -20.68 4.08
C GLU A 19 5.69 -21.33 2.74
N GLU A 20 5.55 -22.65 2.67
CA GLU A 20 5.81 -23.44 1.45
C GLU A 20 4.72 -23.25 0.39
N ARG A 21 3.52 -22.83 0.81
CA ARG A 21 2.40 -22.57 -0.09
C ARG A 21 2.00 -21.12 -0.04
N ASP A 22 1.95 -20.49 -1.21
CA ASP A 22 1.43 -19.14 -1.30
C ASP A 22 -0.08 -19.10 -1.06
N ARG A 23 -0.51 -18.45 0.03
CA ARG A 23 -1.92 -18.13 0.33
C ARG A 23 -2.40 -16.82 -0.30
N HIS A 24 -1.48 -16.01 -0.81
CA HIS A 24 -1.73 -14.68 -1.37
C HIS A 24 -1.34 -14.62 -2.86
N ARG A 25 -1.61 -15.70 -3.61
CA ARG A 25 -1.30 -15.82 -5.05
C ARG A 25 -1.91 -14.72 -5.92
N TRP A 26 -2.97 -14.09 -5.43
CA TRP A 26 -3.62 -12.96 -6.10
C TRP A 26 -2.83 -11.65 -5.95
N ALA A 27 -1.99 -11.51 -4.93
CA ALA A 27 -1.29 -10.26 -4.63
C ALA A 27 -0.25 -9.91 -5.69
N GLY A 28 0.49 -10.89 -6.21
CA GLY A 28 1.47 -10.67 -7.27
C GLY A 28 0.85 -10.13 -8.56
N PRO A 29 -0.16 -10.82 -9.15
CA PRO A 29 -0.88 -10.33 -10.33
C PRO A 29 -1.54 -8.97 -10.13
N LEU A 30 -2.21 -8.72 -8.98
CA LEU A 30 -2.81 -7.41 -8.73
C LEU A 30 -1.76 -6.31 -8.61
N ALA A 31 -0.63 -6.57 -7.95
CA ALA A 31 0.47 -5.62 -7.87
C ALA A 31 1.08 -5.33 -9.24
N ALA A 32 1.24 -6.35 -10.09
CA ALA A 32 1.72 -6.18 -11.45
C ALA A 32 0.77 -5.29 -12.27
N VAL A 33 -0.53 -5.59 -12.26
CA VAL A 33 -1.55 -4.78 -12.95
C VAL A 33 -1.55 -3.34 -12.42
N GLY A 34 -1.55 -3.15 -11.10
CA GLY A 34 -1.53 -1.82 -10.49
C GLY A 34 -0.29 -1.01 -10.86
N LEU A 35 0.90 -1.62 -10.82
CA LEU A 35 2.15 -0.95 -11.21
C LEU A 35 2.20 -0.63 -12.69
N VAL A 36 1.75 -1.55 -13.56
CA VAL A 36 1.67 -1.32 -15.01
C VAL A 36 0.70 -0.18 -15.29
N SER A 37 -0.49 -0.17 -14.71
CA SER A 37 -1.46 0.92 -14.86
C SER A 37 -0.90 2.25 -14.37
N GLY A 38 -0.27 2.29 -13.20
CA GLY A 38 0.37 3.49 -12.67
C GLY A 38 1.52 4.00 -13.55
N GLY A 39 2.33 3.10 -14.09
CA GLY A 39 3.39 3.43 -15.04
C GLY A 39 2.83 3.95 -16.37
N LEU A 40 1.76 3.35 -16.89
CA LEU A 40 1.07 3.85 -18.08
C LEU A 40 0.52 5.25 -17.85
N LEU A 41 -0.09 5.53 -16.69
CA LEU A 41 -0.54 6.88 -16.34
C LEU A 41 0.64 7.86 -16.26
N ALA A 42 1.79 7.43 -15.72
CA ALA A 42 2.99 8.27 -15.65
C ALA A 42 3.58 8.59 -17.04
N VAL A 43 3.48 7.67 -18.01
CA VAL A 43 4.03 7.85 -19.36
C VAL A 43 3.05 8.56 -20.29
N LEU A 44 1.77 8.18 -20.25
CA LEU A 44 0.73 8.70 -21.13
C LEU A 44 0.06 9.96 -20.58
N GLY A 45 0.30 10.27 -19.30
CA GLY A 45 -0.43 11.28 -18.56
C GLY A 45 -1.76 10.76 -18.01
N LEU A 46 -2.37 11.55 -17.13
CA LEU A 46 -3.72 11.30 -16.65
C LEU A 46 -4.70 11.54 -17.80
N PRO A 47 -5.67 10.64 -18.02
CA PRO A 47 -6.56 10.75 -19.16
C PRO A 47 -7.40 12.04 -19.01
N PRO A 48 -7.59 12.83 -20.09
CA PRO A 48 -8.27 14.12 -20.04
C PRO A 48 -9.79 13.99 -19.92
N VAL A 49 -10.29 12.80 -19.58
CA VAL A 49 -11.70 12.54 -19.41
C VAL A 49 -12.11 12.85 -17.98
N ASP A 50 -13.22 13.56 -17.86
CA ASP A 50 -13.89 13.77 -16.59
C ASP A 50 -14.40 12.41 -16.07
N LEU A 51 -13.63 11.80 -15.18
CA LEU A 51 -13.94 10.52 -14.53
C LEU A 51 -14.70 10.71 -13.21
N HIS A 52 -15.16 11.94 -12.94
CA HIS A 52 -15.81 12.23 -11.69
C HIS A 52 -17.16 11.53 -11.58
N GLY A 53 -17.48 11.06 -10.36
CA GLY A 53 -18.77 10.45 -10.08
C GLY A 53 -19.90 11.49 -10.11
N PRO A 54 -21.17 11.09 -10.26
CA PRO A 54 -22.30 12.02 -10.18
C PRO A 54 -22.36 12.82 -8.87
N LEU A 55 -21.78 12.28 -7.79
CA LEU A 55 -21.61 12.95 -6.51
C LEU A 55 -20.64 14.15 -6.55
N HIS A 56 -19.70 14.16 -7.48
CA HIS A 56 -18.81 15.29 -7.71
C HIS A 56 -19.54 16.53 -8.18
N TYR A 57 -20.53 16.37 -9.06
CA TYR A 57 -21.40 17.47 -9.48
C TYR A 57 -22.32 17.97 -8.36
N ALA A 58 -22.47 17.20 -7.27
CA ALA A 58 -23.12 17.62 -6.03
C ALA A 58 -22.13 18.24 -5.01
N GLY A 59 -20.87 18.47 -5.39
CA GLY A 59 -19.85 19.10 -4.56
C GLY A 59 -19.05 18.14 -3.66
N VAL A 60 -19.25 16.82 -3.78
CA VAL A 60 -18.48 15.80 -3.04
C VAL A 60 -17.26 15.42 -3.87
N MET A 61 -16.05 15.79 -3.44
CA MET A 61 -14.82 15.37 -4.13
C MET A 61 -14.70 13.85 -4.17
N ASP A 62 -14.26 13.31 -5.31
CA ASP A 62 -14.07 11.86 -5.43
C ASP A 62 -12.78 11.45 -4.69
N PRO A 63 -12.87 10.57 -3.67
CA PRO A 63 -11.76 10.28 -2.75
C PRO A 63 -10.56 9.61 -3.45
N LEU A 64 -10.79 9.01 -4.62
CA LEU A 64 -9.77 8.33 -5.41
C LEU A 64 -9.00 9.26 -6.36
N CYS A 65 -9.46 10.49 -6.59
CA CYS A 65 -8.80 11.43 -7.50
C CYS A 65 -7.43 11.88 -6.95
N GLY A 66 -7.37 12.24 -5.67
CA GLY A 66 -6.12 12.57 -4.97
C GLY A 66 -5.16 11.39 -4.96
N ALA A 67 -5.64 10.18 -4.68
CA ALA A 67 -4.84 8.96 -4.73
C ALA A 67 -4.26 8.68 -6.14
N THR A 68 -5.04 8.89 -7.20
CA THR A 68 -4.58 8.68 -8.58
C THR A 68 -3.49 9.67 -8.96
N ARG A 69 -3.66 10.97 -8.65
CA ARG A 69 -2.62 11.99 -8.84
C ARG A 69 -1.38 11.72 -7.99
N GLY A 70 -1.57 11.27 -6.75
CA GLY A 70 -0.48 10.87 -5.88
C GLY A 70 0.29 9.66 -6.41
N VAL A 71 -0.39 8.64 -6.95
CA VAL A 71 0.28 7.47 -7.55
C VAL A 71 1.06 7.90 -8.78
N HIS A 72 0.50 8.77 -9.63
CA HIS A 72 1.21 9.36 -10.75
C HIS A 72 2.50 10.08 -10.30
N ALA A 73 2.41 10.96 -9.30
CA ALA A 73 3.58 11.63 -8.72
C ALA A 73 4.60 10.65 -8.12
N ALA A 74 4.14 9.64 -7.40
CA ALA A 74 4.98 8.61 -6.79
C ALA A 74 5.72 7.77 -7.86
N MET A 75 5.06 7.45 -8.97
CA MET A 75 5.66 6.75 -10.11
C MET A 75 6.73 7.58 -10.83
N LEU A 76 6.56 8.91 -10.85
CA LEU A 76 7.57 9.84 -11.35
C LEU A 76 8.72 10.08 -10.35
N GLY A 77 8.64 9.50 -9.15
CA GLY A 77 9.62 9.68 -8.09
C GLY A 77 9.46 10.96 -7.28
N ASP A 78 8.40 11.74 -7.50
CA ASP A 78 8.11 12.93 -6.71
C ASP A 78 7.36 12.57 -5.42
N ILE A 79 8.13 12.17 -4.41
CA ILE A 79 7.61 11.74 -3.11
C ILE A 79 6.91 12.89 -2.37
N GLY A 80 7.40 14.12 -2.54
CA GLY A 80 6.86 15.29 -1.86
C GLY A 80 5.47 15.63 -2.39
N GLU A 81 5.33 15.63 -3.71
CA GLU A 81 4.05 15.88 -4.37
C GLU A 81 3.08 14.71 -4.17
N ALA A 82 3.56 13.46 -4.22
CA ALA A 82 2.75 12.29 -3.88
C ALA A 82 2.19 12.36 -2.45
N TRP A 83 3.00 12.80 -1.48
CA TRP A 83 2.56 12.99 -0.11
C TRP A 83 1.52 14.09 0.04
N ARG A 84 1.69 15.21 -0.69
CA ARG A 84 0.71 16.31 -0.71
C ARG A 84 -0.60 15.89 -1.34
N TYR A 85 -0.57 15.06 -2.38
CA TYR A 85 -1.77 14.57 -3.04
C TYR A 85 -2.47 13.50 -2.23
N ASN A 86 -1.78 12.48 -1.76
CA ASN A 86 -2.34 11.50 -0.84
C ASN A 86 -1.21 10.61 -0.29
N PRO A 87 -0.91 10.61 1.01
CA PRO A 87 0.12 9.73 1.58
C PRO A 87 -0.12 8.23 1.33
N LEU A 88 -1.38 7.82 1.13
CA LEU A 88 -1.74 6.45 0.76
C LEU A 88 -1.16 6.05 -0.60
N SER A 89 -0.95 6.99 -1.52
CA SER A 89 -0.37 6.71 -2.83
C SER A 89 1.02 6.08 -2.73
N LEU A 90 1.85 6.56 -1.81
CA LEU A 90 3.16 6.00 -1.53
C LEU A 90 3.05 4.59 -0.94
N ALA A 91 2.12 4.38 0.00
CA ALA A 91 1.87 3.06 0.57
C ALA A 91 1.39 2.05 -0.49
N LEU A 92 0.59 2.49 -1.47
CA LEU A 92 0.13 1.67 -2.58
C LEU A 92 1.28 1.27 -3.50
N VAL A 93 2.11 2.24 -3.95
CA VAL A 93 3.24 1.97 -4.83
C VAL A 93 4.27 1.07 -4.14
N LEU A 94 4.68 1.42 -2.92
CA LEU A 94 5.64 0.63 -2.15
C LEU A 94 5.09 -0.76 -1.80
N GLY A 95 3.80 -0.85 -1.46
CA GLY A 95 3.12 -2.10 -1.19
C GLY A 95 3.08 -3.01 -2.42
N ALA A 96 2.80 -2.45 -3.60
CA ALA A 96 2.79 -3.20 -4.86
C ALA A 96 4.20 -3.68 -5.25
N VAL A 97 5.22 -2.82 -5.12
CA VAL A 97 6.63 -3.24 -5.33
C VAL A 97 7.01 -4.35 -4.35
N GLY A 98 6.66 -4.20 -3.08
CA GLY A 98 6.89 -5.22 -2.06
C GLY A 98 6.19 -6.55 -2.35
N ALA A 99 4.96 -6.52 -2.88
CA ALA A 99 4.22 -7.71 -3.29
C ALA A 99 4.89 -8.44 -4.48
N LEU A 100 5.41 -7.69 -5.46
CA LEU A 100 6.19 -8.28 -6.57
C LEU A 100 7.51 -8.86 -6.08
N LEU A 101 8.23 -8.17 -5.20
CA LEU A 101 9.46 -8.69 -4.61
C LEU A 101 9.20 -9.96 -3.80
N ARG A 102 8.13 -9.99 -3.00
CA ARG A 102 7.67 -11.19 -2.29
C ARG A 102 7.42 -12.34 -3.26
N GLU A 103 6.72 -12.08 -4.36
CA GLU A 103 6.41 -13.09 -5.37
C GLU A 103 7.67 -13.62 -6.06
N ALA A 104 8.60 -12.72 -6.41
CA ALA A 104 9.90 -13.09 -6.98
C ALA A 104 10.72 -13.96 -6.01
N ILE A 105 10.80 -13.57 -4.74
CA ILE A 105 11.48 -14.36 -3.69
C ILE A 105 10.81 -15.73 -3.53
N GLY A 106 9.47 -15.78 -3.52
CA GLY A 106 8.68 -17.01 -3.43
C GLY A 106 9.01 -17.99 -4.54
N ARG A 107 9.04 -17.49 -5.79
CA ARG A 107 9.39 -18.30 -6.97
C ARG A 107 10.84 -18.76 -6.98
N LEU A 108 11.78 -17.90 -6.59
CA LEU A 108 13.21 -18.23 -6.58
C LEU A 108 13.60 -19.21 -5.47
N ARG A 109 12.97 -19.12 -4.29
CA ARG A 109 13.33 -19.93 -3.11
C ARG A 109 12.38 -21.10 -2.85
N GLY A 110 11.27 -21.19 -3.59
CA GLY A 110 10.20 -22.17 -3.31
C GLY A 110 9.48 -21.94 -1.97
N ARG A 111 9.69 -20.79 -1.32
CA ARG A 111 9.10 -20.43 -0.03
C ARG A 111 8.71 -18.96 -0.04
N TRP A 112 7.46 -18.66 0.31
CA TRP A 112 6.91 -17.32 0.27
C TRP A 112 7.06 -16.61 1.62
N PRO A 113 7.65 -15.40 1.66
CA PRO A 113 7.67 -14.59 2.87
C PRO A 113 6.29 -14.00 3.13
N ASN A 114 5.73 -14.26 4.30
CA ASN A 114 4.45 -13.74 4.75
C ASN A 114 4.63 -12.94 6.03
N LEU A 115 3.90 -11.83 6.14
CA LEU A 115 3.86 -11.01 7.34
C LEU A 115 2.66 -11.43 8.19
N ARG A 116 2.92 -12.08 9.32
CA ARG A 116 1.89 -12.34 10.32
C ARG A 116 1.82 -11.15 11.26
N VAL A 117 0.67 -10.47 11.26
CA VAL A 117 0.38 -9.40 12.20
C VAL A 117 0.13 -10.01 13.57
N THR A 118 1.00 -9.71 14.54
CA THR A 118 0.88 -10.20 15.92
C THR A 118 -0.20 -9.43 16.67
N TYR A 119 -0.34 -8.13 16.40
CA TYR A 119 -1.33 -7.26 17.03
C TYR A 119 -2.40 -6.82 16.02
N ARG A 120 -3.55 -7.53 16.02
CA ARG A 120 -4.67 -7.20 15.10
C ARG A 120 -5.19 -5.78 15.26
N ARG A 121 -5.33 -5.29 16.50
CA ARG A 121 -5.91 -3.96 16.80
C ARG A 121 -5.14 -2.79 16.14
N PRO A 122 -3.81 -2.64 16.32
CA PRO A 122 -3.07 -1.57 15.65
C PRO A 122 -3.02 -1.73 14.13
N ALA A 123 -3.06 -2.96 13.58
CA ALA A 123 -3.15 -3.14 12.13
C ALA A 123 -4.51 -2.71 11.57
N VAL A 124 -5.60 -3.01 12.27
CA VAL A 124 -6.93 -2.49 11.92
C VAL A 124 -6.94 -0.97 12.05
N ALA A 125 -6.40 -0.40 13.12
CA ALA A 125 -6.31 1.05 13.29
C ALA A 125 -5.49 1.72 12.17
N ALA A 126 -4.37 1.12 11.75
CA ALA A 126 -3.59 1.59 10.61
C ALA A 126 -4.39 1.49 9.30
N GLY A 127 -5.08 0.38 9.07
CA GLY A 127 -5.96 0.22 7.90
C GLY A 127 -7.09 1.25 7.86
N VAL A 128 -7.73 1.50 9.00
CA VAL A 128 -8.77 2.55 9.14
C VAL A 128 -8.18 3.93 8.94
N ALA A 129 -7.00 4.23 9.48
CA ALA A 129 -6.34 5.51 9.27
C ALA A 129 -5.96 5.74 7.79
N LEU A 130 -5.49 4.70 7.10
CA LEU A 130 -5.20 4.74 5.67
C LEU A 130 -6.48 4.93 4.84
N LEU A 131 -7.58 4.26 5.20
CA LEU A 131 -8.89 4.48 4.56
C LEU A 131 -9.41 5.89 4.82
N ALA A 132 -9.31 6.40 6.05
CA ALA A 132 -9.70 7.77 6.36
C ALA A 132 -8.84 8.79 5.59
N ALA A 133 -7.54 8.53 5.42
CA ALA A 133 -6.66 9.35 4.59
C ALA A 133 -7.00 9.30 3.10
N LEU A 134 -7.70 8.25 2.63
CA LEU A 134 -8.25 8.22 1.28
C LEU A 134 -9.45 9.18 1.14
N GLU A 135 -10.31 9.24 2.16
CA GLU A 135 -11.52 10.07 2.15
C GLU A 135 -11.26 11.56 2.47
N ALA A 136 -10.18 11.87 3.20
CA ALA A 136 -9.94 13.20 3.74
C ALA A 136 -9.21 14.18 2.80
N ASN A 137 -9.02 13.84 1.51
CA ASN A 137 -8.16 14.59 0.60
C ASN A 137 -8.79 14.92 -0.75
#